data_AF-B0JFZ9-F1
#
_entry.id   AF-B0JFZ9-F1
#
_cell.length_a   1.000
_cell.length_b   1.000
_cell.length_c   1.000
_cell.angle_alpha   90.00
_cell.angle_beta   90.00
_cell.angle_gamma   90.00
#
_symmetry.space_group_name_H-M   'P 1'
#
loop_
_entity.id
_entity.type
_entity.pdbx_description
1 polymer ?
#
loop_
_entity_poly.entity_id
_entity_poly.type
_entity_poly.pdbx_seq_one_letter_code
_entity_poly.pdbx_strand_id
1 'polypeptide(L)'
;MPTGINHSSVFLIPLEREAHEIADYFCQQHSDFALAEQVYLNTLAVYAVNCCLRSLGIATDLEASDSWNPIMRSHLAVADLVVRGKGKVECCPVMPGEDFIEITEEVLSDRIGYVFVEINAEMSEGKVLGFVEKANETKFSLLTLISLDYLPKCL
;
A
#
# COMPACT_ATOMS: atom_id res chain seq x y z
N MET A 1 -23.64 -22.00 -6.55
CA MET A 1 -23.50 -20.63 -6.00
C MET A 1 -23.09 -20.78 -4.56
N PRO A 2 -21.90 -20.31 -4.13
CA PRO A 2 -21.57 -20.35 -2.72
C PRO A 2 -22.23 -19.16 -2.03
N THR A 3 -23.32 -19.44 -1.32
CA THR A 3 -23.82 -18.62 -0.21
C THR A 3 -23.04 -19.02 1.02
N GLY A 4 -21.96 -18.29 1.30
CA GLY A 4 -21.26 -18.31 2.56
C GLY A 4 -20.92 -16.87 2.89
N ILE A 5 -21.20 -16.43 4.12
CA ILE A 5 -20.66 -15.17 4.61
C ILE A 5 -19.15 -15.33 4.53
N ASN A 6 -18.54 -14.68 3.53
CA ASN A 6 -17.10 -14.67 3.34
C ASN A 6 -16.57 -13.84 4.51
N HIS A 7 -16.01 -14.51 5.53
CA HIS A 7 -15.23 -13.80 6.53
C HIS A 7 -13.95 -13.32 5.83
N SER A 8 -14.04 -12.19 5.14
CA SER A 8 -12.86 -11.53 4.59
C SER A 8 -11.98 -11.16 5.78
N SER A 9 -10.74 -11.65 5.79
CA SER A 9 -9.77 -11.22 6.79
C SER A 9 -9.56 -9.71 6.69
N VAL A 10 -9.85 -9.01 7.79
CA VAL A 10 -9.61 -7.57 7.92
C VAL A 10 -8.32 -7.40 8.71
N PHE A 11 -7.34 -6.72 8.11
CA PHE A 11 -6.09 -6.38 8.78
C PHE A 11 -6.14 -4.91 9.17
N LEU A 12 -6.17 -4.66 10.48
CA LEU A 12 -6.04 -3.34 11.07
C LEU A 12 -4.63 -3.22 11.62
N ILE A 13 -3.84 -2.33 11.04
CA ILE A 13 -2.45 -2.11 11.43
C ILE A 13 -2.36 -0.80 12.19
N PRO A 14 -1.98 -0.83 13.48
CA PRO A 14 -1.64 0.38 14.20
C PRO A 14 -0.49 1.11 13.51
N LEU A 15 -0.71 2.38 13.15
CA LEU A 15 0.32 3.27 12.63
C LEU A 15 0.97 3.94 13.84
N GLU A 16 1.86 3.19 14.47
CA GLU A 16 2.56 3.66 15.67
C GLU A 16 3.62 4.70 15.34
N ARG A 17 4.25 5.24 16.40
CA ARG A 17 5.26 6.30 16.30
C ARG A 17 6.34 6.00 15.25
N GLU A 18 6.81 4.77 15.15
CA GLU A 18 7.85 4.39 14.17
C GLU A 18 7.41 4.66 12.73
N ALA A 19 6.15 4.33 12.38
CA ALA A 19 5.62 4.58 11.04
C ALA A 19 5.60 6.08 10.72
N HIS A 20 5.17 6.89 11.68
CA HIS A 20 5.13 8.34 11.54
C HIS A 20 6.50 8.98 11.51
N GLU A 21 7.46 8.52 12.32
CA GLU A 21 8.83 9.04 12.33
C GLU A 21 9.51 8.84 10.97
N ILE A 22 9.28 7.69 10.32
CA ILE A 22 9.80 7.40 8.98
C ILE A 22 9.08 8.28 7.94
N ALA A 23 7.75 8.35 8.00
CA ALA A 23 6.94 9.14 7.06
C ALA A 23 7.28 10.65 7.14
N ASP A 24 7.45 11.18 8.36
CA ASP A 24 7.89 12.56 8.61
C ASP A 24 9.30 12.81 8.07
N TYR A 25 10.22 11.87 8.32
CA TYR A 25 11.58 11.98 7.82
C TYR A 25 11.64 12.00 6.28
N PHE A 26 10.80 11.19 5.61
CA PHE A 26 10.73 11.17 4.16
C PHE A 26 10.02 12.40 3.60
N CYS A 27 8.90 12.84 4.17
CA CYS A 27 8.16 14.00 3.67
C CYS A 27 8.98 15.30 3.76
N GLN A 28 9.79 15.47 4.81
CA GLN A 28 10.64 16.64 5.02
C GLN A 28 11.76 16.81 3.98
N GLN A 29 12.00 15.79 3.14
CA GLN A 29 12.98 15.85 2.04
C GLN A 29 12.42 16.56 0.81
N HIS A 30 11.12 16.88 0.80
CA HIS A 30 10.42 17.49 -0.33
C HIS A 30 10.03 18.93 -0.02
N SER A 31 10.29 19.84 -0.96
CA SER A 31 9.83 21.24 -0.86
C SER A 31 8.43 21.44 -1.46
N ASP A 32 8.00 20.54 -2.34
CA ASP A 32 6.64 20.54 -2.88
C ASP A 32 5.70 19.91 -1.84
N PHE A 33 4.70 20.69 -1.42
CA PHE A 33 3.78 20.28 -0.36
C PHE A 33 2.91 19.08 -0.75
N ALA A 34 2.39 19.05 -1.98
CA ALA A 34 1.53 17.97 -2.44
C ALA A 34 2.32 16.66 -2.58
N LEU A 35 3.55 16.74 -3.08
CA LEU A 35 4.45 15.59 -3.14
C LEU A 35 4.84 15.11 -1.74
N ALA A 36 5.15 16.02 -0.81
CA ALA A 36 5.48 15.68 0.57
C ALA A 36 4.31 14.96 1.28
N GLU A 37 3.09 15.45 1.11
CA GLU A 37 1.87 14.82 1.65
C GLU A 37 1.67 13.42 1.06
N GLN A 38 1.81 13.26 -0.26
CA GLN A 38 1.70 11.96 -0.90
C GLN A 38 2.79 10.98 -0.41
N VAL A 39 4.04 11.43 -0.28
CA VAL A 39 5.13 10.61 0.26
C VAL A 39 4.84 10.16 1.69
N TYR A 40 4.26 11.04 2.51
CA TYR A 40 3.85 10.70 3.87
C TYR A 40 2.81 9.57 3.88
N LEU A 41 1.71 9.73 3.13
CA LEU A 41 0.63 8.73 3.03
C LEU A 41 1.13 7.41 2.45
N ASN A 42 1.96 7.46 1.40
CA ASN A 42 2.56 6.29 0.78
C ASN A 42 3.46 5.53 1.76
N THR A 43 4.23 6.24 2.57
CA THR A 43 5.10 5.62 3.58
C THR A 43 4.28 4.88 4.63
N LEU A 44 3.17 5.46 5.09
CA LEU A 44 2.24 4.81 6.02
C LEU A 44 1.58 3.57 5.39
N ALA A 45 1.16 3.67 4.12
CA ALA A 45 0.60 2.53 3.38
C ALA A 45 1.62 1.40 3.22
N VAL A 46 2.86 1.69 2.82
CA VAL A 46 3.93 0.69 2.71
C VAL A 46 4.21 0.03 4.06
N TYR A 47 4.25 0.80 5.15
CA TYR A 47 4.39 0.26 6.50
C TYR A 47 3.26 -0.72 6.84
N ALA A 48 2.01 -0.33 6.62
CA ALA A 48 0.84 -1.16 6.89
C ALA A 48 0.85 -2.46 6.08
N VAL A 49 1.12 -2.38 4.77
CA VAL A 49 1.22 -3.56 3.90
C VAL A 49 2.37 -4.45 4.34
N ASN A 50 3.54 -3.91 4.67
CA ASN A 50 4.67 -4.68 5.17
C ASN A 50 4.31 -5.46 6.45
N CYS A 51 3.64 -4.82 7.42
CA CYS A 51 3.15 -5.49 8.62
C CYS A 51 2.13 -6.60 8.28
N CYS A 52 1.18 -6.30 7.40
CA CYS A 52 0.16 -7.27 6.96
C CYS A 52 0.81 -8.49 6.29
N LEU A 53 1.69 -8.30 5.31
CA LEU A 53 2.34 -9.39 4.58
C LEU A 53 3.20 -10.25 5.51
N ARG A 54 3.96 -9.61 6.40
CA ARG A 54 4.78 -10.35 7.39
C ARG A 54 3.92 -11.16 8.35
N SER A 55 2.76 -10.64 8.74
CA SER A 55 1.79 -11.38 9.59
C SER A 55 1.21 -12.61 8.88
N LEU A 56 1.12 -12.56 7.55
CA LEU A 56 0.72 -13.67 6.67
C LEU A 56 1.88 -14.64 6.34
N GLY A 57 3.07 -14.44 6.91
CA GLY A 57 4.26 -15.26 6.64
C GLY A 57 4.92 -14.98 5.28
N ILE A 58 4.56 -13.88 4.63
CA ILE A 58 5.14 -13.46 3.35
C ILE A 58 6.33 -12.54 3.63
N ALA A 59 7.51 -12.93 3.14
CA ALA A 59 8.73 -12.17 3.36
C ALA A 59 8.81 -10.95 2.44
N THR A 60 9.07 -9.79 3.04
CA THR A 60 9.18 -8.48 2.38
C THR A 60 10.57 -7.88 2.57
N ASP A 61 10.91 -6.88 1.76
CA ASP A 61 12.20 -6.19 1.82
C ASP A 61 12.04 -4.67 1.60
N LEU A 62 11.99 -3.92 2.69
CA LEU A 62 11.87 -2.46 2.62
C LEU A 62 13.09 -1.85 1.93
N GLU A 63 14.31 -2.22 2.34
CA GLU A 63 15.54 -1.62 1.82
C GLU A 63 15.75 -1.84 0.32
N ALA A 64 15.23 -2.94 -0.23
CA ALA A 64 15.24 -3.20 -1.67
C ALA A 64 14.12 -2.49 -2.46
N SER A 65 13.17 -1.84 -1.79
CA SER A 65 12.04 -1.14 -2.41
C SER A 65 12.43 0.29 -2.83
N ASP A 66 11.89 0.78 -3.94
CA ASP A 66 12.18 2.12 -4.45
C ASP A 66 11.65 3.20 -3.48
N SER A 67 10.54 2.93 -2.80
CA SER A 67 9.96 3.74 -1.73
C SER A 67 10.93 3.98 -0.57
N TRP A 68 11.89 3.09 -0.33
CA TRP A 68 12.92 3.26 0.70
C TRP A 68 14.24 3.81 0.14
N ASN A 69 14.39 3.87 -1.18
CA ASN A 69 15.56 4.42 -1.84
C ASN A 69 15.51 5.96 -1.92
N PRO A 70 16.46 6.69 -1.30
CA PRO A 70 16.45 8.15 -1.29
C PRO A 70 16.48 8.81 -2.68
N ILE A 71 17.14 8.17 -3.65
CA ILE A 71 17.26 8.69 -5.03
C ILE A 71 15.94 8.51 -5.78
N MET A 72 15.26 7.39 -5.58
CA MET A 72 13.98 7.15 -6.26
C MET A 72 12.86 8.01 -5.64
N ARG A 73 12.82 8.12 -4.31
CA ARG A 73 11.85 8.99 -3.63
C ARG A 73 11.99 10.45 -3.99
N SER A 74 13.20 10.99 -4.22
CA SER A 74 13.41 12.44 -4.36
C SER A 74 12.59 13.10 -5.47
N HIS A 75 12.14 12.33 -6.45
CA HIS A 75 11.37 12.82 -7.61
C HIS A 75 9.97 12.22 -7.72
N LEU A 76 9.69 11.11 -7.06
CA LEU A 76 8.46 10.35 -7.22
C LEU A 76 7.92 9.91 -5.87
N ALA A 77 6.61 10.03 -5.67
CA ALA A 77 5.92 9.41 -4.53
C ALA A 77 5.72 7.92 -4.80
N VAL A 78 6.79 7.14 -4.88
CA VAL A 78 6.71 5.68 -5.10
C VAL A 78 6.25 4.99 -3.81
N ALA A 79 5.30 4.06 -3.91
CA ALA A 79 4.79 3.29 -2.78
C ALA A 79 4.99 1.78 -2.98
N ASP A 80 6.07 1.37 -3.65
CA ASP A 80 6.35 -0.04 -3.88
C ASP A 80 6.85 -0.73 -2.61
N LEU A 81 6.59 -2.04 -2.54
CA LEU A 81 7.16 -2.94 -1.56
C LEU A 81 7.62 -4.22 -2.23
N VAL A 82 8.91 -4.54 -2.07
CA VAL A 82 9.49 -5.79 -2.56
C VAL A 82 8.98 -6.97 -1.73
N VAL A 83 8.44 -7.95 -2.44
CA VAL A 83 8.07 -9.26 -1.93
C VAL A 83 9.15 -10.24 -2.37
N ARG A 84 9.87 -10.82 -1.40
CA ARG A 84 11.09 -11.60 -1.67
C ARG A 84 10.80 -12.79 -2.57
N GLY A 85 11.54 -12.87 -3.68
CA GLY A 85 11.46 -13.95 -4.67
C GLY A 85 10.26 -13.86 -5.62
N LYS A 86 9.46 -12.78 -5.56
CA LYS A 86 8.19 -12.66 -6.29
C LYS A 86 8.11 -11.40 -7.15
N GLY A 87 8.49 -10.24 -6.62
CA GLY A 87 8.42 -8.96 -7.33
C GLY A 87 8.07 -7.80 -6.39
N LYS A 88 7.43 -6.76 -6.92
CA LYS A 88 7.01 -5.56 -6.17
C LYS A 88 5.49 -5.41 -6.17
N VAL A 89 4.90 -5.13 -5.01
CA VAL A 89 3.49 -4.68 -4.93
C VAL A 89 3.44 -3.16 -4.79
N GLU A 90 2.42 -2.52 -5.33
CA GLU A 90 2.15 -1.11 -5.07
C GLU A 90 1.22 -0.97 -3.85
N CYS A 91 1.60 -0.13 -2.90
CA CYS A 91 0.84 0.11 -1.68
C CYS A 91 0.04 1.40 -1.83
N CYS A 92 -1.25 1.28 -2.11
CA CYS A 92 -2.12 2.39 -2.48
C CYS A 92 -2.84 2.94 -1.23
N PRO A 93 -2.50 4.14 -0.73
CA PRO A 93 -3.27 4.77 0.34
C PRO A 93 -4.65 5.18 -0.15
N VAL A 94 -5.62 5.17 0.75
CA VAL A 94 -7.03 5.50 0.51
C VAL A 94 -7.50 6.35 1.65
N MET A 95 -8.20 7.44 1.36
CA MET A 95 -8.79 8.27 2.40
C MET A 95 -10.19 7.77 2.79
N PRO A 96 -10.64 7.98 4.03
CA PRO A 96 -11.93 7.50 4.47
C PRO A 96 -13.07 8.08 3.63
N GLY A 97 -14.00 7.22 3.22
CA GLY A 97 -15.18 7.62 2.46
C GLY A 97 -14.98 7.70 0.95
N GLU A 98 -13.83 7.29 0.43
CA GLU A 98 -13.64 7.08 -1.01
C GLU A 98 -14.31 5.77 -1.46
N ASP A 99 -15.03 5.79 -2.59
CA ASP A 99 -15.60 4.58 -3.21
C ASP A 99 -14.70 4.01 -4.32
N PHE A 100 -13.80 4.85 -4.83
CA PHE A 100 -12.91 4.56 -5.94
C PHE A 100 -11.53 5.15 -5.69
N ILE A 101 -10.52 4.51 -6.27
CA ILE A 101 -9.13 4.97 -6.22
C ILE A 101 -8.63 5.12 -7.63
N GLU A 102 -7.88 6.19 -7.84
CA GLU A 102 -7.18 6.42 -9.08
C GLU A 102 -5.67 6.31 -8.83
N ILE A 103 -5.02 5.37 -9.51
CA ILE A 103 -3.56 5.23 -9.52
C ILE A 103 -3.01 5.86 -10.80
N THR A 104 -1.78 6.35 -10.77
CA THR A 104 -1.16 6.94 -11.95
C THR A 104 -0.73 5.85 -12.95
N GLU A 105 -0.69 6.18 -14.24
CA GLU A 105 -0.21 5.24 -15.25
C GLU A 105 1.25 4.80 -15.01
N GLU A 106 2.04 5.66 -14.36
CA GLU A 106 3.45 5.43 -14.04
C GLU A 106 3.67 4.20 -13.16
N VAL A 107 2.71 3.89 -12.27
CA VAL A 107 2.79 2.72 -11.38
C VAL A 107 2.17 1.46 -11.99
N LEU A 108 1.62 1.53 -13.21
CA LEU A 108 1.03 0.36 -13.89
C LEU A 108 2.07 -0.69 -14.33
N SER A 109 3.34 -0.28 -14.45
CA SER A 109 4.44 -1.13 -14.92
C SER A 109 5.28 -1.67 -13.76
N ASP A 110 5.75 -2.93 -13.89
CA ASP A 110 6.65 -3.60 -12.93
C ASP A 110 6.06 -3.83 -11.52
N ARG A 111 4.73 -3.98 -11.43
CA ARG A 111 4.03 -4.39 -10.19
C ARG A 111 3.33 -5.73 -10.39
N ILE A 112 3.47 -6.62 -9.41
CA ILE A 112 2.80 -7.93 -9.37
C ILE A 112 1.43 -7.87 -8.68
N GLY A 113 1.07 -6.71 -8.13
CA GLY A 113 -0.22 -6.45 -7.53
C GLY A 113 -0.30 -5.08 -6.85
N TYR A 114 -1.51 -4.67 -6.52
CA TYR A 114 -1.85 -3.38 -5.92
C TYR A 114 -2.63 -3.67 -4.65
N VAL A 115 -2.11 -3.23 -3.50
CA VAL A 115 -2.71 -3.47 -2.18
C VAL A 115 -3.23 -2.14 -1.65
N PHE A 116 -4.51 -2.10 -1.31
CA PHE A 116 -5.20 -0.87 -0.92
C PHE A 116 -5.33 -0.75 0.59
N VAL A 117 -4.96 0.40 1.13
CA VAL A 117 -4.94 0.67 2.58
C VAL A 117 -5.72 1.95 2.89
N GLU A 118 -6.85 1.81 3.57
CA GLU A 118 -7.56 2.95 4.14
C GLU A 118 -6.81 3.45 5.37
N ILE A 119 -6.37 4.71 5.33
CA ILE A 119 -5.75 5.37 6.49
C ILE A 119 -6.83 6.20 7.17
N ASN A 120 -7.07 5.97 8.46
CA ASN A 120 -8.12 6.71 9.18
C ASN A 120 -7.79 8.20 9.30
N ALA A 121 -8.80 9.02 9.61
CA ALA A 121 -8.65 10.48 9.69
C ALA A 121 -7.63 10.93 10.74
N GLU A 122 -7.48 10.16 11.82
CA GLU A 122 -6.48 10.42 12.88
C GLU A 122 -5.07 9.93 12.50
N MET A 123 -4.90 9.30 11.33
CA MET A 123 -3.67 8.71 10.83
C MET A 123 -3.06 7.64 11.74
N SER A 124 -3.81 7.10 12.69
CA SER A 124 -3.36 6.16 13.72
C SER A 124 -3.53 4.69 13.32
N GLU A 125 -4.28 4.39 12.27
CA GLU A 125 -4.58 3.04 11.82
C GLU A 125 -4.65 2.96 10.29
N GLY A 126 -4.01 1.92 9.74
CA GLY A 126 -4.11 1.52 8.35
C GLY A 126 -4.92 0.23 8.23
N LYS A 127 -6.09 0.29 7.60
CA LYS A 127 -6.92 -0.87 7.30
C LYS A 127 -6.62 -1.37 5.89
N VAL A 128 -6.05 -2.57 5.78
CA VAL A 128 -5.80 -3.20 4.48
C VAL A 128 -7.12 -3.74 3.94
N LEU A 129 -7.61 -3.14 2.85
CA LEU A 129 -8.94 -3.39 2.29
C LEU A 129 -8.97 -4.65 1.40
N GLY A 130 -7.91 -4.88 0.64
CA GLY A 130 -7.82 -5.94 -0.35
C GLY A 130 -6.78 -5.62 -1.42
N PHE A 131 -6.77 -6.41 -2.50
CA PHE A 131 -5.78 -6.26 -3.57
C PHE A 131 -6.33 -6.50 -4.98
N VAL A 132 -5.56 -6.11 -5.98
CA VAL A 132 -5.75 -6.41 -7.41
C VAL A 132 -4.44 -6.97 -7.96
N GLU A 133 -4.47 -8.06 -8.74
CA GLU A 133 -3.26 -8.70 -9.29
C GLU A 133 -2.66 -7.94 -10.49
N LYS A 134 -3.51 -7.39 -11.36
CA LYS A 134 -3.09 -6.66 -12.56
C LYS A 134 -3.98 -5.46 -12.76
N ALA A 135 -3.34 -4.31 -12.97
CA ALA A 135 -4.00 -3.07 -13.34
C ALA A 135 -3.84 -2.87 -14.85
N ASN A 136 -4.95 -2.95 -15.58
CA ASN A 136 -5.02 -2.50 -16.98
C ASN A 136 -5.77 -1.16 -17.09
N GLU A 137 -6.21 -0.64 -15.95
CA GLU A 137 -7.03 0.55 -15.76
C GLU A 137 -6.39 1.33 -14.61
N THR A 138 -6.62 2.64 -14.57
CA THR A 138 -6.13 3.50 -13.49
C THR A 138 -7.15 3.67 -12.37
N LYS A 139 -8.43 3.32 -12.60
CA LYS A 139 -9.52 3.54 -11.65
C LYS A 139 -10.10 2.23 -11.13
N PHE A 140 -10.07 2.05 -9.82
CA PHE A 140 -10.53 0.82 -9.15
C PHE A 140 -11.69 1.10 -8.22
N SER A 141 -12.69 0.22 -8.22
CA SER A 141 -13.74 0.24 -7.20
C SER A 141 -13.31 -0.58 -6.00
N LEU A 142 -13.43 0.00 -4.80
CA LEU A 142 -13.12 -0.69 -3.55
C LEU A 142 -13.99 -1.94 -3.32
N LEU A 143 -15.18 -1.99 -3.93
CA LEU A 143 -16.09 -3.13 -3.84
C LEU A 143 -15.61 -4.36 -4.61
N THR A 144 -14.66 -4.17 -5.53
CA THR A 144 -14.16 -5.23 -6.42
C THR A 144 -12.81 -5.81 -5.99
N LEU A 145 -12.28 -5.35 -4.85
CA LEU A 145 -11.01 -5.81 -4.33
C LEU A 145 -11.05 -7.29 -3.95
N ILE A 146 -9.97 -8.00 -4.27
CA ILE A 146 -9.79 -9.40 -3.90
C ILE A 146 -9.46 -9.45 -2.39
N SER A 147 -10.10 -10.39 -1.68
CA SER A 147 -9.83 -10.61 -0.24
C SER A 147 -8.38 -11.01 0.01
N LEU A 148 -7.81 -10.51 1.10
CA LEU A 148 -6.45 -10.81 1.54
C LEU A 148 -6.20 -12.30 1.83
N ASP A 149 -7.25 -13.09 2.01
CA ASP A 149 -7.16 -14.56 2.15
C ASP A 149 -6.55 -15.25 0.91
N TYR A 150 -6.64 -14.61 -0.25
CA TYR A 150 -6.08 -15.11 -1.51
C TYR A 150 -4.65 -14.63 -1.74
N LEU A 151 -4.20 -13.62 -1.01
CA LEU A 151 -2.93 -12.95 -1.24
C LEU A 151 -1.72 -13.90 -1.18
N PRO A 152 -1.62 -14.88 -0.25
CA PRO A 152 -0.53 -15.86 -0.25
C PRO A 152 -0.48 -16.80 -1.47
N LYS A 153 -1.58 -16.93 -2.23
CA LYS A 153 -1.66 -17.75 -3.45
C LYS A 153 -1.30 -16.95 -4.70
N CYS A 154 -1.46 -15.64 -4.64
CA CYS A 154 -1.36 -14.74 -5.79
C CYS A 154 0.00 -14.04 -5.86
N LEU A 155 0.61 -13.78 -4.69
CA LEU A 155 2.00 -13.37 -4.58
C LEU A 155 2.86 -14.62 -4.55
#